data_AF-A0A0S8IBZ2-F1
#
_entry.id   AF-A0A0S8IBZ2-F1
#
_cell.length_a   1.000
_cell.length_b   1.000
_cell.length_c   1.000
_cell.angle_alpha   90.00
_cell.angle_beta   90.00
_cell.angle_gamma   90.00
#
_symmetry.space_group_name_H-M   'P 1'
#
loop_
_entity.id
_entity.type
_entity.pdbx_description
1 polymer ?
#
loop_
_entity_poly.entity_id
_entity_poly.type
_entity_poly.pdbx_seq_one_letter_code
_entity_poly.pdbx_strand_id
1 'polypeptide(L)' 'MGRKTLAEMIRETGVDPAQVKERLAKNRIEMKDGETFRDAAGKRKVTPMEILKVILVENYELK' A
#
# COMPACT_ATOMS: atom_id res chain seq x y z
N MET A 1 2.34 12.80 -1.58
CA MET A 1 2.25 11.42 -1.02
C MET A 1 2.06 10.34 -2.08
N GLY A 2 1.13 10.45 -3.04
CA GLY A 2 0.89 9.37 -4.02
C GLY A 2 2.02 9.03 -5.01
N ARG A 3 3.14 9.76 -5.04
CA ARG A 3 4.29 9.47 -5.91
C ARG A 3 5.33 8.53 -5.28
N LYS A 4 5.18 8.19 -3.99
CA LYS A 4 6.10 7.27 -3.33
C LYS A 4 5.83 5.83 -3.76
N THR A 5 6.87 5.03 -3.81
CA THR A 5 6.78 3.58 -4.00
C THR A 5 6.58 2.87 -2.67
N LEU A 6 6.23 1.59 -2.74
CA LEU A 6 6.13 0.72 -1.56
C LEU A 6 7.48 0.62 -0.83
N ALA A 7 8.58 0.48 -1.57
CA ALA A 7 9.93 0.35 -1.02
C ALA A 7 10.38 1.61 -0.26
N GLU A 8 10.09 2.80 -0.81
CA GLU A 8 10.40 4.07 -0.14
C GLU A 8 9.64 4.20 1.18
N MET A 9 8.35 3.83 1.18
CA MET A 9 7.51 3.91 2.38
C MET A 9 7.95 2.90 3.46
N ILE A 10 8.27 1.67 3.08
CA ILE A 10 8.82 0.65 4.01
C ILE A 10 10.10 1.18 4.67
N ARG A 11 11.02 1.73 3.89
CA ARG A 11 12.28 2.29 4.41
C ARG A 11 12.05 3.44 5.39
N GLU A 12 11.06 4.29 5.13
CA GLU A 12 10.76 5.46 5.98
C GLU A 12 10.04 5.10 7.28
N THR A 13 9.13 4.12 7.23
CA THR A 13 8.24 3.78 8.36
C THR A 13 8.77 2.63 9.21
N GLY A 14 9.70 1.83 8.68
CA GLY A 14 10.24 0.66 9.37
C GLY A 14 9.24 -0.50 9.51
N VAL A 15 8.11 -0.45 8.80
CA VAL A 15 7.13 -1.55 8.81
C VAL A 15 7.73 -2.81 8.19
N ASP A 16 7.34 -3.97 8.71
CA ASP A 16 7.79 -5.26 8.21
C ASP A 16 7.29 -5.50 6.77
N PRO A 17 8.18 -5.67 5.77
CA PRO A 17 7.79 -5.95 4.39
C PRO A 17 6.86 -7.16 4.24
N ALA A 18 7.00 -8.18 5.09
CA ALA A 18 6.16 -9.36 5.03
C ALA A 18 4.70 -9.03 5.42
N GLN A 19 4.52 -8.30 6.52
CA GLN A 19 3.19 -7.83 6.95
C GLN A 19 2.55 -6.90 5.92
N VAL A 20 3.33 -6.00 5.32
CA VAL A 20 2.84 -5.10 4.27
C VAL A 20 2.30 -5.89 3.08
N LYS A 21 3.06 -6.89 2.61
CA LYS A 21 2.64 -7.78 1.51
C LYS A 21 1.37 -8.54 1.87
N GLU A 22 1.27 -9.06 3.09
CA GLU A 22 0.08 -9.76 3.56
C GLU A 22 -1.15 -8.84 3.59
N ARG A 23 -1.04 -7.63 4.17
CA ARG A 23 -2.14 -6.66 4.26
C ARG A 23 -2.63 -6.22 2.88
N LEU A 24 -1.69 -5.98 1.95
CA LEU A 24 -2.02 -5.65 0.56
C LEU A 24 -2.72 -6.82 -0.15
N ALA A 25 -2.21 -8.04 0.01
CA ALA A 25 -2.81 -9.24 -0.59
C ALA A 25 -4.22 -9.52 -0.07
N LYS A 26 -4.46 -9.41 1.25
CA LYS A 26 -5.80 -9.51 1.87
C LYS A 26 -6.79 -8.53 1.25
N ASN A 27 -6.32 -7.33 0.92
CA ASN A 27 -7.11 -6.27 0.29
C ASN A 27 -7.09 -6.31 -1.25
N ARG A 28 -6.55 -7.38 -1.87
CA ARG A 28 -6.42 -7.53 -3.34
C ARG A 28 -5.73 -6.35 -4.01
N ILE A 29 -4.77 -5.72 -3.33
CA ILE A 29 -3.93 -4.66 -3.88
C ILE A 29 -2.63 -5.28 -4.37
N GLU A 30 -2.38 -5.16 -5.67
CA GLU A 30 -1.10 -5.52 -6.27
C GLU A 30 -0.26 -4.25 -6.49
N MET A 31 0.95 -4.25 -5.94
CA MET A 31 1.95 -3.21 -6.18
C MET A 31 3.24 -3.86 -6.65
N LYS A 32 3.74 -3.43 -7.81
CA LYS A 32 5.09 -3.77 -8.26
C LYS A 32 6.11 -2.82 -7.63
N ASP A 33 7.37 -3.25 -7.53
CA ASP A 33 8.43 -2.48 -6.82
C ASP A 33 8.65 -1.06 -7.37
N GLY A 34 8.41 -0.85 -8.68
CA GLY A 34 8.51 0.46 -9.33
C GLY A 34 7.20 1.26 -9.38
N GLU A 35 6.09 0.70 -8.91
CA GLU A 35 4.79 1.38 -8.94
C GLU A 35 4.63 2.32 -7.76
N THR A 36 4.08 3.50 -8.04
CA THR A 36 3.71 4.44 -6.99
C THR A 36 2.36 4.06 -6.38
N PHE A 37 2.07 4.55 -5.18
CA PHE A 37 0.73 4.38 -4.59
C PHE A 37 -0.38 4.95 -5.48
N ARG A 38 -0.10 5.97 -6.30
CA ARG A 38 -1.05 6.51 -7.28
C ARG A 38 -1.35 5.50 -8.39
N ASP A 39 -0.34 4.83 -8.91
CA ASP A 39 -0.52 3.84 -9.97
C ASP A 39 -1.35 2.65 -9.47
N ALA A 40 -1.02 2.16 -8.27
CA ALA A 40 -1.77 1.08 -7.62
C ALA A 40 -3.22 1.47 -7.30
N ALA A 41 -3.43 2.68 -6.79
CA ALA A 41 -4.76 3.20 -6.47
C ALA A 41 -5.65 3.33 -7.70
N GLY A 42 -5.09 3.78 -8.82
CA GLY A 42 -5.79 3.90 -10.11
C GLY A 42 -6.37 2.57 -10.58
N LYS A 43 -5.69 1.44 -10.35
CA LYS A 43 -6.16 0.11 -10.75
C LYS A 43 -7.42 -0.36 -10.01
N ARG A 44 -7.58 0.02 -8.74
CA ARG A 44 -8.74 -0.36 -7.91
C ARG A 44 -9.77 0.75 -7.71
N LYS A 45 -9.59 1.91 -8.36
CA LYS A 45 -10.44 3.11 -8.17
C LYS A 45 -10.53 3.57 -6.71
N VAL A 46 -9.47 3.32 -5.94
CA VAL A 46 -9.32 3.83 -4.57
C VAL A 46 -8.38 5.03 -4.58
N THR A 47 -8.18 5.66 -3.44
CA THR A 47 -7.19 6.71 -3.25
C THR A 47 -5.86 6.14 -2.74
N PRO A 48 -4.72 6.79 -3.02
CA PRO A 48 -3.44 6.43 -2.42
C PRO A 48 -3.49 6.40 -0.89
N MET A 49 -4.33 7.24 -0.28
CA MET A 49 -4.51 7.31 1.16
C MET A 49 -5.16 6.05 1.74
N GLU A 50 -6.11 5.45 1.03
CA GLU A 50 -6.74 4.19 1.46
C GLU A 50 -5.76 3.02 1.41
N ILE A 51 -4.89 2.97 0.39
CA ILE A 51 -3.80 1.98 0.34
C ILE A 51 -2.85 2.17 1.52
N LEU A 52 -2.49 3.41 1.87
CA LEU A 52 -1.66 3.68 3.03
C LEU A 52 -2.33 3.26 4.35
N LYS A 53 -3.66 3.44 4.49
CA LYS A 53 -4.41 2.95 5.66
C LYS A 53 -4.35 1.43 5.77
N VAL A 54 -4.50 0.69 4.67
CA VAL A 54 -4.33 -0.77 4.64
C VAL A 54 -2.96 -1.18 5.20
N ILE A 55 -1.93 -0.42 4.87
CA ILE A 55 -0.57 -0.76 5.28
C ILE A 55 -0.31 -0.37 6.74
N LEU A 56 -0.69 0.84 7.14
CA LEU A 56 -0.24 1.46 8.40
C LEU A 56 -1.22 1.27 9.56
N VAL A 57 -2.50 1.00 9.29
CA VAL A 57 -3.52 0.84 10.32
C VAL A 57 -3.81 -0.64 10.50
N GLU A 58 -3.72 -1.11 11.75
CA GLU A 58 -4.05 -2.49 12.08
C GLU A 58 -5.53 -2.78 11.80
N ASN A 59 -5.80 -3.95 11.19
CA ASN A 59 -7.14 -4.43 10.86
C ASN A 59 -7.98 -3.50 9.96
N TYR A 60 -7.35 -2.60 9.19
CA TYR A 60 -8.07 -1.82 8.18
C TYR A 60 -8.33 -2.66 6.92
N GLU A 61 -9.60 -2.73 6.54
CA GLU A 61 -10.05 -3.39 5.31
C GLU A 61 -10.71 -2.38 4.39
N LEU A 62 -10.33 -2.43 3.11
CA LEU A 62 -11.01 -1.72 2.04
C LEU A 62 -12.38 -2.37 1.81
N LYS A 63 -13.44 -1.59 2.04
CA LYS A 63 -14.82 -1.97 1.72
C LYS A 63 -15.12 -1.80 0.24
#